data_AF-A0A7X7BZV9-F1
#
_entry.id   AF-A0A7X7BZV9-F1
#
_cell.length_a   1.000
_cell.length_b   1.000
_cell.length_c   1.000
_cell.angle_alpha   90.00
_cell.angle_beta   90.00
_cell.angle_gamma   90.00
#
_symmetry.space_group_name_H-M   'P 1'
#
loop_
_entity.id
_entity.type
_entity.pdbx_description
1 polymer ?
#
loop_
_entity_poly.entity_id
_entity_poly.type
_entity_poly.pdbx_seq_one_letter_code
_entity_poly.pdbx_strand_id
1 'polypeptide(L)'
;MKPWVGWLLFFVTVGVVFLLGMLAASITTRRAEIASIMNNKKVEITGIESRSEIFGENYPREYHTWLEPADTSFESKYNGSSIVDVLEQRPEMVILWAGYAFSKDYGTPRGHMHMIEDLHETLRTGSPMNPDDGPQPATCWTCKSPDVPRLMDSLGIDVSYITTGENKAMGNVYTPLTEEQLEIYQGLIDAAYE
;
A
#
# COMPACT_ATOMS: atom_id res chain seq x y z
N MET A 1 23.39 54.41 33.68
CA MET A 1 22.59 53.99 32.49
C MET A 1 21.52 55.04 32.23
N LYS A 2 21.21 55.37 30.97
CA LYS A 2 20.09 56.27 30.67
C LYS A 2 18.77 55.57 31.00
N PRO A 3 17.79 56.23 31.64
CA PRO A 3 16.56 55.58 32.13
C PRO A 3 15.77 54.87 31.03
N TRP A 4 15.84 55.33 29.77
CA TRP A 4 15.18 54.69 28.63
C TRP A 4 15.71 53.27 28.32
N VAL A 5 16.99 52.99 28.64
CA VAL A 5 17.59 51.66 28.42
C VAL A 5 16.98 50.62 29.36
N GLY A 6 16.64 51.02 30.59
CA GLY A 6 15.98 50.15 31.56
C GLY A 6 14.57 49.76 31.11
N TRP A 7 13.79 50.73 30.63
CA TRP A 7 12.46 50.47 30.07
C TRP A 7 12.49 49.60 28.82
N LEU A 8 13.45 49.82 27.92
CA LEU A 8 13.62 49.00 26.73
C LEU A 8 13.97 47.54 27.08
N LEU A 9 14.91 47.33 28.00
CA LEU A 9 15.25 45.98 28.46
C LEU A 9 14.07 45.27 29.12
N PHE A 10 13.27 45.98 29.92
CA PHE A 10 12.08 45.42 30.57
C PHE A 10 11.03 44.95 29.57
N PHE A 11 10.67 45.75 28.56
CA PHE A 11 9.66 45.34 27.57
C PHE A 11 10.16 44.21 26.67
N VAL A 12 11.46 44.20 26.34
CA VAL A 12 12.06 43.10 25.55
C VAL A 12 12.01 41.79 26.33
N THR A 13 12.41 41.79 27.61
CA THR A 13 12.37 40.56 28.42
C THR A 13 10.95 40.05 28.65
N VAL A 14 9.99 40.96 28.90
CA VAL A 14 8.56 40.61 28.98
C VAL A 14 8.07 39.99 27.68
N GLY A 15 8.42 40.57 26.53
CA GLY A 15 8.06 40.03 25.22
C GLY A 15 8.63 38.63 24.97
N VAL A 16 9.90 38.40 25.30
CA VAL A 16 10.54 37.08 25.15
C VAL A 16 9.89 36.04 26.05
N VAL A 17 9.64 36.36 27.33
CA VAL A 17 8.99 35.43 28.27
C VAL A 17 7.56 35.11 27.84
N PHE A 18 6.81 36.10 27.34
CA PHE A 18 5.47 35.90 26.80
C PHE A 18 5.47 34.95 25.60
N LEU A 19 6.38 35.17 24.63
CA LEU A 19 6.50 34.29 23.45
C LEU A 19 6.92 32.86 23.83
N LEU A 20 7.84 32.70 24.78
CA LEU A 20 8.23 31.39 25.30
C LEU A 20 7.07 30.70 26.03
N GLY A 21 6.25 31.45 26.78
CA GLY A 21 5.04 30.95 27.42
C GLY A 21 3.99 30.48 26.40
N MET A 22 3.75 31.25 25.34
CA MET A 22 2.87 30.84 24.24
C MET A 22 3.38 29.60 23.52
N LEU A 23 4.69 29.51 23.26
CA LEU A 23 5.29 28.32 22.65
C LEU A 23 5.15 27.09 23.55
N ALA A 24 5.41 27.22 24.85
CA ALA A 24 5.24 26.14 25.81
C ALA A 24 3.77 25.67 25.87
N ALA A 25 2.81 26.61 25.91
CA ALA A 25 1.38 26.30 25.87
C ALA A 25 0.96 25.61 24.57
N SER A 26 1.51 26.02 23.43
CA SER A 26 1.28 25.36 22.13
C SER A 26 1.82 23.93 22.10
N ILE A 27 3.00 23.68 22.66
CA ILE A 27 3.59 22.34 22.71
C ILE A 27 2.80 21.43 23.65
N THR A 28 2.38 21.93 24.83
CA THR A 28 1.63 21.11 25.81
C THR A 28 0.23 20.76 25.32
N THR A 29 -0.48 21.70 24.70
CA THR A 29 -1.80 21.44 24.08
C THR A 29 -1.70 20.39 22.97
N ARG A 30 -0.70 20.48 22.10
CA ARG A 30 -0.48 19.48 21.03
C ARG A 30 -0.17 18.08 21.58
N ARG A 31 0.57 17.98 22.69
CA ARG A 31 0.81 16.70 23.39
C ARG A 31 -0.46 16.12 24.01
N ALA A 32 -1.30 16.97 24.59
CA ALA A 32 -2.59 16.54 25.16
C ALA A 32 -3.56 16.07 24.08
N GLU A 33 -3.59 16.72 22.92
CA GLU A 33 -4.39 16.30 21.75
C GLU A 33 -3.97 14.91 21.27
N ILE A 34 -2.66 14.67 21.08
CA ILE A 34 -2.13 13.36 20.67
C ILE A 34 -2.45 12.28 21.71
N ALA A 35 -2.28 12.58 23.00
CA ALA A 35 -2.60 11.64 24.08
C ALA A 35 -4.10 11.30 24.12
N SER A 36 -4.98 12.25 23.78
CA SER A 36 -6.42 12.03 23.74
C SER A 36 -6.85 11.15 22.55
N ILE A 37 -6.21 11.29 21.39
CA ILE A 37 -6.48 10.46 20.20
C ILE A 37 -6.12 8.99 20.48
N MET A 38 -4.97 8.73 21.10
CA MET A 38 -4.52 7.36 21.40
C MET A 38 -5.32 6.68 22.52
N ASN A 39 -5.90 7.46 23.44
CA ASN A 39 -6.69 6.95 24.56
C ASN A 39 -8.19 6.81 24.26
N ASN A 40 -8.70 7.39 23.16
CA ASN A 40 -10.12 7.38 22.83
C ASN A 40 -10.43 6.47 21.62
N LYS A 41 -9.94 5.23 21.67
CA LYS A 41 -10.33 4.20 20.69
C LYS A 41 -11.84 3.94 20.84
N LYS A 42 -12.59 4.12 19.76
CA LYS A 42 -14.04 3.90 19.70
C LYS A 42 -14.39 2.45 19.41
N VAL A 43 -13.56 1.79 18.60
CA VAL A 43 -13.76 0.39 18.19
C VAL A 43 -12.54 -0.43 18.60
N GLU A 44 -12.80 -1.61 19.13
CA GLU A 44 -11.76 -2.62 19.37
C GLU A 44 -11.46 -3.34 18.05
N ILE A 45 -10.19 -3.29 17.61
CA ILE A 45 -9.73 -3.99 16.41
C ILE A 45 -8.98 -5.24 16.86
N THR A 46 -9.48 -6.41 16.46
CA THR A 46 -8.95 -7.73 16.86
C THR A 46 -8.48 -8.52 15.65
N GLY A 47 -7.40 -9.29 15.79
CA GLY A 47 -6.87 -10.12 14.70
C GLY A 47 -6.36 -9.29 13.51
N ILE A 48 -6.44 -9.86 12.31
CA ILE A 48 -6.09 -9.19 11.05
C ILE A 48 -7.36 -8.57 10.45
N GLU A 49 -7.58 -7.28 10.71
CA GLU A 49 -8.64 -6.50 10.06
C GLU A 49 -8.14 -5.91 8.74
N SER A 50 -8.88 -6.17 7.66
CA SER A 50 -8.54 -5.80 6.29
C SER A 50 -9.32 -4.57 5.79
N ARG A 51 -10.46 -4.27 6.43
CA ARG A 51 -11.32 -3.15 6.08
C ARG A 51 -10.77 -1.85 6.65
N SER A 52 -10.30 -0.98 5.76
CA SER A 52 -9.63 0.26 6.12
C SER A 52 -10.57 1.25 6.83
N GLU A 53 -11.88 1.22 6.53
CA GLU A 53 -12.90 2.08 7.11
C GLU A 53 -13.06 1.91 8.63
N ILE A 54 -12.80 0.70 9.15
CA ILE A 54 -12.87 0.43 10.60
C ILE A 54 -11.74 1.13 11.33
N PHE A 55 -10.56 1.24 10.72
CA PHE A 55 -9.46 2.02 11.26
C PHE A 55 -9.79 3.52 11.29
N GLY A 56 -10.63 4.00 10.36
CA GLY A 56 -11.07 5.40 10.32
C GLY A 56 -11.91 5.85 11.52
N GLU A 57 -12.56 4.94 12.24
CA GLU A 57 -13.29 5.28 13.46
C GLU A 57 -12.35 5.70 14.60
N ASN A 58 -11.19 5.05 14.69
CA ASN A 58 -10.15 5.29 15.69
C ASN A 58 -9.12 6.33 15.24
N TYR A 59 -8.81 6.38 13.94
CA TYR A 59 -7.73 7.18 13.35
C TYR A 59 -8.27 8.04 12.19
N PRO A 60 -9.19 8.99 12.46
CA PRO A 60 -9.91 9.70 11.41
C PRO A 60 -9.01 10.59 10.54
N ARG A 61 -7.93 11.14 11.11
CA ARG A 61 -6.99 11.98 10.36
C ARG A 61 -6.17 11.15 9.38
N GLU A 62 -5.63 10.03 9.85
CA GLU A 62 -4.83 9.11 9.06
C GLU A 62 -5.68 8.50 7.94
N TYR A 63 -6.91 8.09 8.26
CA TYR A 63 -7.86 7.58 7.28
C TYR A 63 -8.22 8.64 6.22
N HIS A 64 -8.45 9.89 6.63
CA HIS A 64 -8.67 10.98 5.67
C HIS A 64 -7.49 11.15 4.71
N THR A 65 -6.26 11.21 5.24
CA THR A 65 -5.06 11.32 4.39
C THR A 65 -4.84 10.08 3.52
N TRP A 66 -5.27 8.91 3.97
CA TRP A 66 -5.20 7.67 3.20
C TRP A 66 -6.17 7.65 2.01
N LEU A 67 -7.29 8.40 2.09
CA LEU A 67 -8.25 8.55 0.99
C LEU A 67 -7.81 9.56 -0.08
N GLU A 68 -6.92 10.52 0.26
CA GLU A 68 -6.48 11.58 -0.66
C GLU A 68 -5.92 11.07 -2.00
N PRO A 69 -5.16 9.96 -2.08
CA PRO A 69 -4.67 9.39 -3.35
C PRO A 69 -5.77 8.85 -4.28
N ALA A 70 -7.06 8.93 -3.90
CA ALA A 70 -8.16 8.76 -4.85
C ALA A 70 -8.13 9.85 -5.94
N ASP A 71 -7.62 11.05 -5.63
CA ASP A 71 -7.41 12.12 -6.60
C ASP A 71 -6.23 11.79 -7.55
N THR A 72 -6.54 11.75 -8.85
CA THR A 72 -5.60 11.41 -9.92
C THR A 72 -5.16 12.63 -10.73
N SER A 73 -5.43 13.84 -10.24
CA SER A 73 -5.17 15.11 -10.96
C SER A 73 -3.72 15.61 -10.88
N PHE A 74 -2.88 15.02 -10.03
CA PHE A 74 -1.50 15.48 -9.86
C PHE A 74 -0.64 15.10 -11.05
N GLU A 75 0.12 16.07 -11.56
CA GLU A 75 1.09 15.87 -12.62
C GLU A 75 2.39 16.61 -12.29
N SER A 76 3.52 15.96 -12.56
CA SER A 76 4.86 16.49 -12.43
C SER A 76 5.65 16.24 -13.71
N LYS A 77 6.86 16.80 -13.80
CA LYS A 77 7.71 16.65 -14.99
C LYS A 77 7.96 15.19 -15.41
N TYR A 78 7.99 14.26 -14.46
CA TYR A 78 8.37 12.86 -14.74
C TYR A 78 7.32 11.83 -14.36
N ASN A 79 6.34 12.18 -13.52
CA ASN A 79 5.31 11.26 -12.99
C ASN A 79 4.00 12.01 -12.75
N GLY A 80 2.91 11.28 -12.53
CA GLY A 80 1.63 11.83 -12.11
C GLY A 80 0.89 10.86 -11.20
N SER A 81 -0.35 11.18 -10.86
CA SER A 81 -1.27 10.29 -10.15
C SER A 81 -2.36 9.70 -11.04
N SER A 82 -2.30 9.93 -12.36
CA SER A 82 -3.15 9.27 -13.37
C SER A 82 -2.42 8.13 -14.08
N ILE A 83 -3.21 7.21 -14.64
CA ILE A 83 -2.67 6.15 -15.49
C ILE A 83 -2.32 6.72 -16.87
N VAL A 84 -1.11 6.43 -17.33
CA VAL A 84 -0.64 6.77 -18.67
C VAL A 84 -0.03 5.53 -19.31
N ASP A 85 -0.38 5.26 -20.56
CA ASP A 85 0.14 4.12 -21.31
C ASP A 85 1.64 4.29 -21.58
N VAL A 86 2.46 3.46 -20.93
CA VAL A 86 3.91 3.48 -21.09
C VAL A 86 4.32 2.82 -22.41
N LEU A 87 3.54 1.87 -22.93
CA LEU A 87 3.82 1.21 -24.19
C LEU A 87 3.58 2.16 -25.37
N GLU A 88 2.59 3.05 -25.27
CA GLU A 88 2.39 4.14 -26.23
C GLU A 88 3.58 5.12 -26.22
N GLN A 89 4.06 5.50 -25.03
CA GLN A 89 5.22 6.40 -24.90
C GLN A 89 6.55 5.77 -25.36
N ARG A 90 6.68 4.44 -25.21
CA ARG A 90 7.91 3.68 -25.43
C ARG A 90 7.62 2.37 -26.18
N PRO A 91 7.27 2.44 -27.47
CA PRO A 91 6.83 1.26 -28.24
C PRO A 91 7.88 0.16 -28.35
N GLU A 92 9.16 0.48 -28.18
CA GLU A 92 10.24 -0.51 -28.14
C GLU A 92 10.07 -1.51 -26.98
N MET A 93 9.39 -1.12 -25.89
CA MET A 93 9.12 -1.99 -24.75
C MET A 93 8.20 -3.16 -25.13
N VAL A 94 7.30 -2.98 -26.11
CA VAL A 94 6.47 -4.06 -26.66
C VAL A 94 7.35 -5.14 -27.30
N ILE A 95 8.40 -4.71 -28.03
CA ILE A 95 9.35 -5.63 -28.69
C ILE A 95 10.23 -6.32 -27.65
N LEU A 96 10.76 -5.56 -26.68
CA LEU A 96 11.61 -6.12 -25.61
C LEU A 96 10.89 -7.15 -24.75
N TRP A 97 9.58 -7.00 -24.57
CA TRP A 97 8.75 -7.91 -23.79
C TRP A 97 7.88 -8.84 -24.65
N ALA A 98 8.23 -9.00 -25.93
CA ALA A 98 7.50 -9.88 -26.83
C ALA A 98 7.38 -11.30 -26.25
N GLY A 99 6.16 -11.83 -26.21
CA GLY A 99 5.85 -13.13 -25.59
C GLY A 99 5.58 -13.07 -24.08
N TYR A 100 5.68 -11.90 -23.45
CA TYR A 100 5.39 -11.69 -22.03
C TYR A 100 4.18 -10.76 -21.81
N ALA A 101 3.46 -10.91 -20.70
CA ALA A 101 2.21 -10.20 -20.45
C ALA A 101 2.36 -8.67 -20.45
N PHE A 102 3.53 -8.15 -20.06
CA PHE A 102 3.83 -6.72 -20.05
C PHE A 102 3.91 -6.09 -21.44
N SER A 103 4.05 -6.88 -22.51
CA SER A 103 3.93 -6.36 -23.89
C SER A 103 2.48 -6.04 -24.29
N LYS A 104 1.49 -6.48 -23.51
CA LYS A 104 0.06 -6.26 -23.78
C LYS A 104 -0.46 -4.96 -23.16
N ASP A 105 0.00 -4.66 -21.95
CA ASP A 105 -0.44 -3.50 -21.18
C ASP A 105 0.56 -3.19 -20.06
N TYR A 106 0.95 -1.92 -19.98
CA TYR A 106 1.79 -1.39 -18.92
C TYR A 106 1.52 0.11 -18.74
N GLY A 107 0.70 0.45 -17.75
CA GLY A 107 0.44 1.83 -17.34
C GLY A 107 1.36 2.32 -16.21
N THR A 108 1.51 3.65 -16.09
CA THR A 108 2.14 4.28 -14.92
C THR A 108 1.34 3.98 -13.64
N PRO A 109 2.01 3.85 -12.47
CA PRO A 109 1.30 3.64 -11.22
C PRO A 109 0.50 4.88 -10.81
N ARG A 110 -0.60 4.66 -10.09
CA ARG A 110 -1.40 5.70 -9.42
C ARG A 110 -1.66 5.37 -7.95
N GLY A 111 -2.45 6.20 -7.26
CA GLY A 111 -2.71 6.07 -5.83
C GLY A 111 -3.26 4.71 -5.41
N HIS A 112 -2.92 4.26 -4.19
CA HIS A 112 -3.29 2.93 -3.67
C HIS A 112 -4.80 2.65 -3.67
N MET A 113 -5.65 3.69 -3.64
CA MET A 113 -7.11 3.57 -3.72
C MET A 113 -7.59 2.88 -5.00
N HIS A 114 -6.79 2.93 -6.07
CA HIS A 114 -7.11 2.38 -7.39
C HIS A 114 -6.53 0.99 -7.62
N MET A 115 -5.79 0.45 -6.66
CA MET A 115 -4.95 -0.74 -6.84
C MET A 115 -5.72 -2.01 -7.25
N ILE A 116 -6.94 -2.19 -6.76
CA ILE A 116 -7.83 -3.31 -7.12
C ILE A 116 -8.43 -3.09 -8.51
N GLU A 117 -8.87 -1.88 -8.81
CA GLU A 117 -9.39 -1.50 -10.13
C GLU A 117 -8.31 -1.73 -11.20
N ASP A 118 -7.09 -1.24 -10.98
CA ASP A 118 -5.97 -1.40 -11.91
C ASP A 118 -5.56 -2.87 -12.12
N LEU A 119 -5.77 -3.72 -11.12
CA LEU A 119 -5.50 -5.16 -11.23
C LEU A 119 -6.55 -5.88 -12.09
N HIS A 120 -7.80 -5.42 -12.06
CA HIS A 120 -8.88 -5.97 -12.88
C HIS A 120 -8.84 -5.43 -14.32
N GLU A 121 -8.52 -4.15 -14.51
CA GLU A 121 -8.53 -3.50 -15.82
C GLU A 121 -7.28 -3.84 -16.66
N THR A 122 -6.19 -4.25 -16.02
CA THR A 122 -4.96 -4.55 -16.78
C THR A 122 -5.12 -5.76 -17.69
N LEU A 123 -4.70 -5.63 -18.95
CA LEU A 123 -4.75 -6.77 -19.89
C LEU A 123 -3.78 -7.90 -19.52
N ARG A 124 -2.89 -7.68 -18.54
CA ARG A 124 -1.94 -8.68 -18.05
C ARG A 124 -2.62 -9.82 -17.29
N THR A 125 -3.72 -9.55 -16.59
CA THR A 125 -4.52 -10.54 -15.84
C THR A 125 -5.62 -11.15 -16.70
N GLY A 126 -5.81 -10.67 -17.94
CA GLY A 126 -6.78 -11.22 -18.87
C GLY A 126 -8.24 -10.98 -18.44
N SER A 127 -9.15 -11.81 -18.91
CA SER A 127 -10.58 -11.75 -18.56
C SER A 127 -11.07 -13.16 -18.22
N PRO A 128 -10.74 -13.67 -17.01
CA PRO A 128 -11.18 -14.99 -16.58
C PRO A 128 -12.70 -15.03 -16.43
N MET A 129 -13.34 -16.09 -16.93
CA MET A 129 -14.80 -16.28 -16.82
C MET A 129 -15.19 -17.23 -15.69
N ASN A 130 -14.25 -18.08 -15.27
CA ASN A 130 -14.38 -19.02 -14.15
C ASN A 130 -13.25 -18.79 -13.12
N PRO A 131 -13.40 -19.30 -11.88
CA PRO A 131 -12.38 -19.15 -10.83
C PRO A 131 -11.01 -19.75 -11.17
N ASP A 132 -10.98 -20.79 -12.00
CA ASP A 132 -9.74 -21.48 -12.39
C ASP A 132 -9.11 -20.91 -13.67
N ASP A 133 -9.75 -19.90 -14.28
CA ASP A 133 -9.26 -19.24 -15.48
C ASP A 133 -8.28 -18.11 -15.11
N GLY A 134 -7.46 -17.70 -16.09
CA GLY A 134 -6.60 -16.53 -15.98
C GLY A 134 -5.12 -16.87 -16.18
N PRO A 135 -4.35 -15.98 -16.83
CA PRO A 135 -2.95 -16.23 -17.17
C PRO A 135 -1.97 -16.01 -16.00
N GLN A 136 -2.41 -15.45 -14.87
CA GLN A 136 -1.59 -15.06 -13.73
C GLN A 136 -1.95 -15.86 -12.48
N PRO A 137 -0.96 -16.22 -11.62
CA PRO A 137 -1.22 -16.89 -10.36
C PRO A 137 -1.86 -15.96 -9.32
N ALA A 138 -2.46 -16.55 -8.28
CA ALA A 138 -3.00 -15.83 -7.13
C ALA A 138 -1.96 -14.95 -6.42
N THR A 139 -0.66 -15.26 -6.53
CA THR A 139 0.44 -14.47 -5.99
C THR A 139 0.45 -13.01 -6.48
N CYS A 140 -0.17 -12.70 -7.63
CA CYS A 140 -0.34 -11.32 -8.08
C CYS A 140 -1.16 -10.46 -7.10
N TRP A 141 -1.96 -11.07 -6.23
CA TRP A 141 -2.73 -10.37 -5.19
C TRP A 141 -1.89 -9.95 -3.98
N THR A 142 -0.71 -10.54 -3.77
CA THR A 142 0.07 -10.38 -2.53
C THR A 142 0.37 -8.94 -2.16
N CYS A 143 0.62 -8.10 -3.16
CA CYS A 143 0.89 -6.67 -2.96
C CYS A 143 -0.33 -5.78 -3.24
N LYS A 144 -1.53 -6.36 -3.30
CA LYS A 144 -2.75 -5.72 -3.81
C LYS A 144 -3.89 -5.61 -2.82
N SER A 145 -3.89 -6.35 -1.71
CA SER A 145 -4.94 -6.21 -0.69
C SER A 145 -4.46 -6.57 0.71
N PRO A 146 -4.89 -5.84 1.75
CA PRO A 146 -4.76 -6.28 3.15
C PRO A 146 -5.59 -7.55 3.45
N ASP A 147 -6.45 -7.99 2.53
CA ASP A 147 -7.09 -9.31 2.62
C ASP A 147 -6.11 -10.47 2.50
N VAL A 148 -4.96 -10.29 1.84
CA VAL A 148 -3.99 -11.38 1.66
C VAL A 148 -3.51 -11.93 3.01
N PRO A 149 -2.96 -11.12 3.95
CA PRO A 149 -2.58 -11.65 5.26
C PRO A 149 -3.77 -12.22 6.04
N ARG A 150 -4.98 -11.65 5.90
CA ARG A 150 -6.20 -12.21 6.51
C ARG A 150 -6.53 -13.60 5.95
N LEU A 151 -6.42 -13.77 4.64
CA LEU A 151 -6.66 -15.05 3.96
C LEU A 151 -5.59 -16.07 4.32
N MET A 152 -4.31 -15.68 4.34
CA MET A 152 -3.20 -16.54 4.76
C MET A 152 -3.35 -17.03 6.21
N ASP A 153 -3.86 -16.18 7.11
CA ASP A 153 -4.15 -16.55 8.51
C ASP A 153 -5.31 -17.57 8.59
N SER A 154 -6.35 -17.40 7.75
CA SER A 154 -7.51 -18.29 7.76
C SER A 154 -7.37 -19.59 6.96
N LEU A 155 -6.55 -19.59 5.90
CA LEU A 155 -6.48 -20.67 4.91
C LEU A 155 -5.06 -21.25 4.74
N GLY A 156 -4.04 -20.70 5.41
CA GLY A 156 -2.65 -21.12 5.28
C GLY A 156 -1.87 -20.34 4.20
N ILE A 157 -0.53 -20.42 4.25
CA ILE A 157 0.36 -19.67 3.35
C ILE A 157 0.19 -20.07 1.88
N ASP A 158 -0.26 -21.31 1.65
CA ASP A 158 -0.36 -21.92 0.33
C ASP A 158 -1.40 -21.26 -0.55
N VAL A 159 -2.39 -20.56 0.01
CA VAL A 159 -3.35 -19.77 -0.78
C VAL A 159 -2.71 -18.59 -1.52
N SER A 160 -1.51 -18.18 -1.14
CA SER A 160 -0.73 -17.18 -1.88
C SER A 160 0.04 -17.79 -3.07
N TYR A 161 0.18 -19.12 -3.09
CA TYR A 161 0.93 -19.89 -4.08
C TYR A 161 0.04 -20.78 -4.98
N ILE A 162 -1.18 -21.14 -4.53
CA ILE A 162 -2.15 -21.99 -5.22
C ILE A 162 -3.20 -21.14 -5.95
N THR A 163 -3.65 -21.38 -7.18
CA THR A 163 -3.06 -21.68 -8.51
C THR A 163 -4.14 -21.27 -9.53
N THR A 164 -3.79 -20.98 -10.79
CA THR A 164 -4.71 -21.21 -11.93
C THR A 164 -3.97 -21.92 -13.05
N GLY A 165 -4.46 -23.10 -13.45
CA GLY A 165 -4.02 -23.87 -14.61
C GLY A 165 -2.72 -24.68 -14.50
N GLU A 166 -2.54 -25.62 -15.42
CA GLU A 166 -1.54 -26.71 -15.45
C GLU A 166 -0.07 -26.25 -15.32
N ASN A 167 0.22 -24.94 -15.43
CA ASN A 167 1.56 -24.37 -15.39
C ASN A 167 1.57 -22.93 -14.87
N LYS A 168 1.64 -22.72 -13.55
CA LYS A 168 2.33 -21.57 -12.89
C LYS A 168 2.15 -21.46 -11.37
N ALA A 169 2.47 -22.53 -10.64
CA ALA A 169 3.36 -22.40 -9.48
C ALA A 169 4.72 -23.10 -9.75
N MET A 170 4.81 -23.75 -10.91
CA MET A 170 5.64 -24.90 -11.22
C MET A 170 6.00 -24.83 -12.71
N GLY A 171 7.17 -24.27 -13.03
CA GLY A 171 7.75 -24.26 -14.38
C GLY A 171 6.86 -23.77 -15.54
N ASN A 172 7.40 -23.92 -16.74
CA ASN A 172 6.69 -23.83 -18.01
C ASN A 172 6.39 -25.28 -18.48
N VAL A 173 5.26 -25.55 -19.15
CA VAL A 173 4.80 -26.87 -19.65
C VAL A 173 5.81 -27.68 -20.47
N TYR A 174 6.83 -27.03 -21.02
CA TYR A 174 7.89 -27.72 -21.74
C TYR A 174 9.13 -28.06 -20.88
N THR A 175 9.13 -27.69 -19.60
CA THR A 175 10.31 -27.74 -18.72
C THR A 175 9.98 -28.59 -17.49
N PRO A 176 10.71 -29.70 -17.26
CA PRO A 176 10.61 -30.46 -16.02
C PRO A 176 10.83 -29.57 -14.79
N LEU A 177 10.18 -29.91 -13.69
CA LEU A 177 10.38 -29.22 -12.41
C LEU A 177 11.83 -29.40 -11.94
N THR A 178 12.39 -28.34 -11.37
CA THR A 178 13.69 -28.41 -10.70
C THR A 178 13.57 -29.19 -9.39
N GLU A 179 14.68 -29.76 -8.92
CA GLU A 179 14.72 -30.38 -7.57
C GLU A 179 14.26 -29.41 -6.49
N GLU A 180 14.60 -28.12 -6.60
CA GLU A 180 14.12 -27.07 -5.69
C GLU A 180 12.60 -26.87 -5.73
N GLN A 181 11.96 -26.92 -6.90
CA GLN A 181 10.49 -26.86 -7.01
C GLN A 181 9.82 -28.09 -6.41
N LEU A 182 10.48 -29.25 -6.54
CA LEU A 182 10.06 -30.48 -5.90
C LEU A 182 10.25 -30.41 -4.38
N GLU A 183 11.31 -29.78 -3.87
CA GLU A 183 11.53 -29.57 -2.44
C GLU A 183 10.58 -28.55 -1.84
N ILE A 184 10.24 -27.47 -2.55
CA ILE A 184 9.18 -26.54 -2.13
C ILE A 184 7.86 -27.29 -2.09
N TYR A 185 7.53 -28.00 -3.16
CA TYR A 185 6.32 -28.83 -3.23
C TYR A 185 6.29 -29.88 -2.11
N GLN A 186 7.43 -30.50 -1.81
CA GLN A 186 7.55 -31.48 -0.75
C GLN A 186 7.49 -30.84 0.63
N GLY A 187 8.04 -29.65 0.83
CA GLY A 187 7.93 -28.88 2.07
C GLY A 187 6.50 -28.39 2.33
N LEU A 188 5.74 -28.07 1.27
CA LEU A 188 4.29 -27.84 1.36
C LEU A 188 3.54 -29.13 1.75
N ILE A 189 3.90 -30.27 1.15
CA ILE A 189 3.35 -31.58 1.51
C ILE A 189 3.65 -31.91 2.98
N ASP A 190 4.90 -31.77 3.40
CA ASP A 190 5.34 -32.17 4.73
C ASP A 190 4.70 -31.27 5.80
N ALA A 191 4.62 -29.95 5.57
CA ALA A 191 3.92 -29.03 6.46
C ALA A 191 2.40 -29.25 6.50
N ALA A 192 1.81 -29.86 5.46
CA ALA A 192 0.40 -30.23 5.43
C ALA A 192 0.11 -31.57 6.12
N TYR A 193 1.13 -32.41 6.36
CA TYR A 193 1.01 -33.74 6.97
C TYR A 193 1.63 -33.84 8.38
N GLU A 194 2.13 -32.74 8.96
CA GLU A 194 2.45 -32.57 10.39
C GLU A 194 1.32 -31.85 11.15
#